data_AF-A0A7K5H5H6-F1
#
_entry.id   AF-A0A7K5H5H6-F1
#
_cell.length_a   1.000
_cell.length_b   1.000
_cell.length_c   1.000
_cell.angle_alpha   90.00
_cell.angle_beta   90.00
_cell.angle_gamma   90.00
#
_symmetry.space_group_name_H-M   'P 1'
#
loop_
_entity.id
_entity.type
_entity.pdbx_description
1 polymer ?
#
loop_
_entity_poly.entity_id
_entity_poly.type
_entity_poly.pdbx_seq_one_letter_code
_entity_poly.pdbx_strand_id
1 'polypeptide(L)'
;AAMPVPVPAGVLRLPRGPEGSSRGFSPTSPRFQALQGGDVAAQGVRAALRQRYLRGLAAARGRPTRFCLREGVWVDAVFGAADVDAVAFQVDALRTPLGVQAAALLRCADVLAYSFLL
;
A
#
# COMPACT_ATOMS: atom_id res chain seq x y z
N ALA A 1 23.28 -6.82 36.21
CA ALA A 1 23.89 -6.18 35.04
C ALA A 1 23.05 -4.96 34.68
N ALA A 2 23.64 -3.76 34.66
CA ALA A 2 22.92 -2.53 34.33
C ALA A 2 22.78 -2.40 32.81
N MET A 3 21.56 -2.16 32.32
CA MET A 3 21.28 -1.93 30.90
C MET A 3 21.90 -0.58 30.46
N PRO A 4 22.62 -0.52 29.33
CA PRO A 4 23.19 0.74 28.85
C PRO A 4 22.06 1.69 28.44
N VAL A 5 22.11 2.92 28.95
CA VAL A 5 21.18 3.99 28.64
C VAL A 5 21.33 4.35 27.15
N PRO A 6 20.24 4.47 26.37
CA PRO A 6 20.34 4.84 24.96
C PRO A 6 20.90 6.26 24.85
N VAL A 7 22.06 6.39 24.22
CA VAL A 7 22.72 7.67 23.95
C VAL A 7 21.81 8.47 23.00
N PRO A 8 21.38 9.70 23.36
CA PRO A 8 20.54 10.50 22.48
C PRO A 8 21.32 10.83 21.20
N ALA A 9 20.79 10.40 20.05
CA ALA A 9 21.36 10.73 18.76
C ALA A 9 21.29 12.25 18.55
N GLY A 10 22.44 12.88 18.29
CA GLY A 10 22.50 14.31 17.99
C GLY A 10 21.72 14.59 16.70
N VAL A 11 20.50 15.13 16.83
CA VAL A 11 19.72 15.55 15.67
C VAL A 11 20.32 16.86 15.15
N LEU A 12 21.20 16.77 14.15
CA LEU A 12 21.65 17.94 13.41
C LEU A 12 20.44 18.51 12.65
N ARG A 13 19.85 19.57 13.21
CA ARG A 13 18.71 20.24 12.58
C ARG A 13 19.23 21.00 11.37
N LEU A 14 18.71 20.66 10.19
CA LEU A 14 18.97 21.42 8.97
C LEU A 14 18.74 22.92 9.22
N PRO A 15 19.63 23.80 8.73
CA PRO A 15 19.51 25.23 8.92
C PRO A 15 18.15 25.74 8.44
N ARG A 16 17.60 26.70 9.18
CA ARG A 16 16.36 27.39 8.77
C ARG A 16 16.63 28.15 7.47
N GLY A 17 15.64 28.17 6.58
CA GLY A 17 15.70 28.97 5.37
C GLY A 17 15.79 30.47 5.68
N PRO A 18 16.13 31.30 4.68
CA PRO A 18 16.36 32.75 4.85
C PRO A 18 15.22 33.51 5.54
N GLU A 19 13.97 33.06 5.37
CA GLU A 19 12.77 33.65 5.99
C GLU A 19 12.56 33.24 7.47
N GLY A 20 13.45 32.42 8.05
CA GLY A 20 13.42 32.02 9.46
C GLY A 20 12.26 31.10 9.90
N SER A 21 11.17 31.02 9.11
CA SER A 21 9.96 30.26 9.42
C SER A 21 9.93 28.86 8.80
N SER A 22 10.51 28.67 7.62
CA SER A 22 10.50 27.37 6.92
C SER A 22 11.88 26.69 6.92
N ARG A 23 11.91 25.36 7.01
CA ARG A 23 13.14 24.56 6.87
C ARG A 23 13.43 24.16 5.40
N GLY A 24 13.07 25.02 4.45
CA GLY A 24 13.17 24.72 3.01
C GLY A 24 12.08 23.79 2.47
N PHE A 25 11.02 23.53 3.26
CA PHE A 25 9.81 22.82 2.84
C PHE A 25 8.66 23.77 2.50
N SER A 26 8.94 25.07 2.34
CA SER A 26 7.90 26.01 1.92
C SER A 26 7.46 25.67 0.49
N PRO A 27 6.15 25.53 0.22
CA PRO A 27 5.64 25.32 -1.13
C PRO A 27 5.93 26.51 -2.07
N THR A 28 6.29 27.67 -1.52
CA THR A 28 6.72 28.85 -2.28
C THR A 28 8.24 28.99 -2.41
N SER A 29 9.03 28.08 -1.83
CA SER A 29 10.49 28.19 -1.90
C SER A 29 11.03 27.87 -3.31
N PRO A 30 12.10 28.54 -3.77
CA PRO A 30 12.73 28.23 -5.07
C PRO A 30 13.17 26.77 -5.19
N ARG A 31 13.60 26.15 -4.09
CA ARG A 31 13.95 24.71 -4.04
C ARG A 31 12.73 23.82 -4.28
N PHE A 32 11.60 24.12 -3.64
CA PHE A 32 10.36 23.39 -3.86
C PHE A 32 9.85 23.60 -5.29
N GLN A 33 9.87 24.83 -5.79
CA GLN A 33 9.51 25.17 -7.17
C GLN A 33 10.40 24.47 -8.21
N ALA A 34 11.71 24.34 -7.96
CA ALA A 34 12.62 23.58 -8.81
C ALA A 34 12.37 22.07 -8.74
N LEU A 35 11.94 21.54 -7.59
CA LEU A 35 11.52 20.13 -7.42
C LEU A 35 10.12 19.86 -8.00
N GLN A 36 9.29 20.88 -8.18
CA GLN A 36 7.96 20.80 -8.83
C GLN A 36 8.04 20.51 -10.34
N GLY A 37 9.24 20.25 -10.88
CA GLY A 37 9.40 19.62 -12.20
C GLY A 37 8.67 18.28 -12.33
N GLY A 38 8.22 17.68 -11.23
CA GLY A 38 7.17 16.66 -11.22
C GLY A 38 5.78 17.30 -11.14
N ASP A 39 4.97 17.10 -12.19
CA ASP A 39 3.59 17.58 -12.31
C ASP A 39 2.76 17.34 -11.02
N VAL A 40 2.54 18.42 -10.25
CA VAL A 40 1.86 18.43 -8.95
C VAL A 40 0.42 17.98 -9.08
N ALA A 41 -0.22 18.35 -10.19
CA ALA A 41 -1.55 17.87 -10.51
C ALA A 41 -1.53 16.35 -10.68
N ALA A 42 -0.51 15.82 -11.37
CA ALA A 42 -0.33 14.37 -11.49
C ALA A 42 -0.07 13.69 -10.13
N GLN A 43 0.64 14.33 -9.18
CA GLN A 43 0.78 13.80 -7.81
C GLN A 43 -0.56 13.77 -7.07
N GLY A 44 -1.36 14.83 -7.17
CA GLY A 44 -2.71 14.88 -6.60
C GLY A 44 -3.62 13.78 -7.14
N VAL A 45 -3.61 13.58 -8.47
CA VAL A 45 -4.37 12.50 -9.13
C VAL A 45 -3.90 11.11 -8.67
N ARG A 46 -2.57 10.87 -8.61
CA ARG A 46 -2.01 9.61 -8.11
C ARG A 46 -2.45 9.32 -6.68
N ALA A 47 -2.39 10.33 -5.80
CA ALA A 47 -2.82 10.20 -4.41
C ALA A 47 -4.31 9.86 -4.30
N ALA A 48 -5.16 10.54 -5.06
CA ALA A 48 -6.61 10.28 -5.09
C ALA A 48 -6.94 8.86 -5.58
N LEU A 49 -6.30 8.40 -6.66
CA LEU A 49 -6.47 7.03 -7.17
C LEU A 49 -5.98 5.99 -6.17
N ARG A 50 -4.81 6.23 -5.57
CA ARG A 50 -4.25 5.33 -4.55
C ARG A 50 -5.15 5.24 -3.31
N GLN A 51 -5.73 6.34 -2.85
CA GLN A 51 -6.68 6.33 -1.74
C GLN A 51 -7.91 5.47 -2.06
N ARG A 52 -8.49 5.62 -3.27
CA ARG A 52 -9.65 4.81 -3.70
C ARG A 52 -9.30 3.34 -3.80
N TYR A 53 -8.13 3.02 -4.36
CA TYR A 53 -7.60 1.67 -4.44
C TYR A 53 -7.46 1.01 -3.05
N LEU A 54 -6.80 1.69 -2.11
CA LEU A 54 -6.60 1.19 -0.74
C LEU A 54 -7.93 0.99 0.01
N ARG A 55 -8.89 1.91 -0.18
CA ARG A 55 -10.25 1.75 0.35
C ARG A 55 -10.96 0.53 -0.25
N GLY A 56 -10.74 0.25 -1.54
CA GLY A 56 -11.23 -0.94 -2.21
C GLY A 56 -10.66 -2.24 -1.62
N LEU A 57 -9.35 -2.31 -1.37
CA LEU A 57 -8.73 -3.44 -0.68
C LEU A 57 -9.29 -3.64 0.73
N ALA A 58 -9.42 -2.54 1.49
CA ALA A 58 -9.99 -2.59 2.84
C ALA A 58 -11.46 -3.06 2.83
N ALA A 59 -12.24 -2.66 1.82
CA ALA A 59 -13.62 -3.08 1.68
C ALA A 59 -13.77 -4.57 1.37
N ALA A 60 -12.80 -5.19 0.68
CA ALA A 60 -12.81 -6.62 0.37
C ALA A 60 -12.57 -7.51 1.60
N ARG A 61 -11.92 -6.99 2.65
CA ARG A 61 -11.55 -7.77 3.84
C ARG A 61 -12.75 -8.45 4.50
N GLY A 62 -12.58 -9.75 4.76
CA GLY A 62 -13.59 -10.62 5.37
C GLY A 62 -14.71 -11.06 4.42
N ARG A 63 -14.65 -10.69 3.13
CA ARG A 63 -15.73 -10.98 2.18
C ARG A 63 -15.44 -12.20 1.31
N PRO A 64 -16.48 -12.97 0.95
CA PRO A 64 -16.40 -13.95 -0.11
C PRO A 64 -15.97 -13.26 -1.40
N THR A 65 -14.85 -13.71 -1.96
CA THR A 65 -14.20 -13.12 -3.12
C THR A 65 -13.86 -14.22 -4.10
N ARG A 66 -14.21 -13.99 -5.36
CA ARG A 66 -13.88 -14.89 -6.46
C ARG A 66 -12.61 -14.41 -7.13
N PHE A 67 -11.62 -15.28 -7.27
CA PHE A 67 -10.36 -15.00 -7.94
C PHE A 67 -10.30 -15.76 -9.27
N CYS A 68 -9.83 -15.07 -10.29
CA CYS A 68 -9.44 -15.67 -11.57
C CYS A 68 -7.92 -15.83 -11.57
N LEU A 69 -7.44 -17.06 -11.63
CA LEU A 69 -6.03 -17.38 -11.68
C LEU A 69 -5.54 -17.54 -13.13
N ARG A 70 -4.22 -17.55 -13.32
CA ARG A 70 -3.61 -18.00 -14.59
C ARG A 70 -4.12 -19.40 -14.95
N GLU A 71 -4.20 -19.69 -16.25
CA GLU A 71 -4.88 -20.86 -16.82
C GLU A 71 -6.43 -20.84 -16.77
N GLY A 72 -7.03 -19.69 -16.44
CA GLY A 72 -8.49 -19.51 -16.50
C GLY A 72 -9.26 -20.22 -15.37
N VAL A 73 -8.55 -20.63 -14.31
CA VAL A 73 -9.14 -21.30 -13.16
C VAL A 73 -9.79 -20.28 -12.24
N TRP A 74 -11.03 -20.53 -11.88
CA TRP A 74 -11.76 -19.73 -10.90
C TRP A 74 -11.76 -20.40 -9.54
N VAL A 75 -11.37 -19.65 -8.52
CA VAL A 75 -11.35 -20.12 -7.13
C VAL A 75 -12.13 -19.16 -6.25
N ASP A 76 -12.86 -19.71 -5.28
CA ASP A 76 -13.59 -18.94 -4.28
C ASP A 76 -12.80 -18.96 -2.96
N ALA A 77 -12.66 -17.80 -2.32
CA ALA A 77 -12.02 -17.71 -1.01
C ALA A 77 -12.62 -16.54 -0.22
N VAL A 78 -12.27 -16.44 1.06
CA VAL A 78 -12.52 -15.25 1.87
C VAL A 78 -11.28 -14.37 1.78
N PHE A 79 -11.45 -13.12 1.33
CA PHE A 79 -10.33 -12.19 1.25
C PHE A 79 -9.92 -11.77 2.67
N GLY A 80 -8.68 -12.07 3.07
CA GLY A 80 -8.21 -11.73 4.41
C GLY A 80 -7.40 -10.44 4.42
N ALA A 81 -6.29 -10.40 3.70
CA ALA A 81 -5.44 -9.22 3.59
C ALA A 81 -4.72 -9.16 2.23
N ALA A 82 -4.26 -7.97 1.87
CA ALA A 82 -3.33 -7.77 0.76
C ALA A 82 -2.15 -6.94 1.24
N ASP A 83 -1.00 -7.17 0.62
CA ASP A 83 0.11 -6.24 0.71
C ASP A 83 -0.29 -4.85 0.16
N VAL A 84 0.38 -3.80 0.60
CA VAL A 84 0.11 -2.41 0.19
C VAL A 84 0.22 -2.24 -1.32
N ASP A 85 1.13 -2.98 -1.95
CA ASP A 85 1.32 -2.98 -3.41
C ASP A 85 0.62 -4.17 -4.09
N ALA A 86 -0.21 -4.90 -3.33
CA ALA A 86 -0.93 -6.11 -3.74
C ALA A 86 -0.07 -7.13 -4.49
N VAL A 87 1.19 -7.29 -4.06
CA VAL A 87 2.08 -8.33 -4.57
C VAL A 87 1.59 -9.73 -4.18
N ALA A 88 0.83 -9.83 -3.09
CA ALA A 88 0.18 -11.05 -2.66
C ALA A 88 -1.13 -10.76 -1.89
N PHE A 89 -2.03 -11.73 -1.92
CA PHE A 89 -3.31 -11.76 -1.23
C PHE A 89 -3.32 -12.94 -0.25
N GLN A 90 -3.46 -12.65 1.04
CA GLN A 90 -3.79 -13.66 2.02
C GLN A 90 -5.29 -13.91 1.97
N VAL A 91 -5.65 -15.18 1.84
CA VAL A 91 -7.04 -15.62 1.75
C VAL A 91 -7.28 -16.80 2.66
N ASP A 92 -8.50 -16.90 3.15
CA ASP A 92 -8.96 -18.01 3.99
C ASP A 92 -9.99 -18.86 3.24
N ALA A 93 -10.10 -20.13 3.63
CA ALA A 93 -11.04 -21.10 3.05
C ALA A 93 -11.00 -21.15 1.50
N LEU A 94 -9.79 -21.14 0.92
CA LEU A 94 -9.58 -21.19 -0.52
C LEU A 94 -10.07 -22.52 -1.08
N ARG A 95 -11.07 -22.46 -1.96
CA ARG A 95 -11.67 -23.61 -2.62
C ARG A 95 -10.91 -23.90 -3.91
N THR A 96 -10.32 -25.09 -3.97
CA THR A 96 -9.66 -25.63 -5.16
C THR A 96 -10.37 -26.91 -5.60
N PRO A 97 -10.15 -27.39 -6.83
CA PRO A 97 -10.70 -28.68 -7.27
C PRO A 97 -10.29 -29.87 -6.39
N LEU A 98 -9.15 -29.76 -5.68
CA LEU A 98 -8.63 -30.81 -4.80
C LEU A 98 -9.21 -30.74 -3.37
N GLY A 99 -9.90 -29.66 -3.02
CA GLY A 99 -10.45 -29.43 -1.68
C GLY A 99 -10.29 -28.00 -1.20
N VAL A 100 -10.53 -27.82 0.10
CA VAL A 100 -10.48 -26.51 0.76
C VAL A 100 -9.19 -26.34 1.54
N GLN A 101 -8.43 -25.31 1.22
CA GLN A 101 -7.25 -24.92 1.99
C GLN A 101 -7.64 -23.85 3.02
N ALA A 102 -7.38 -24.12 4.30
CA ALA A 102 -7.82 -23.25 5.41
C ALA A 102 -7.27 -21.83 5.28
N ALA A 103 -5.99 -21.68 4.91
CA ALA A 103 -5.34 -20.40 4.65
C ALA A 103 -4.34 -20.54 3.50
N ALA A 104 -4.29 -19.55 2.62
CA ALA A 104 -3.40 -19.53 1.45
C ALA A 104 -2.88 -18.12 1.16
N LEU A 105 -1.78 -18.05 0.42
CA LEU A 105 -1.21 -16.80 -0.09
C LEU A 105 -1.20 -16.86 -1.63
N LEU A 106 -2.10 -16.12 -2.27
CA LEU A 106 -2.16 -15.99 -3.73
C LEU A 106 -1.19 -14.89 -4.16
N ARG A 107 -0.22 -15.21 -5.00
CA ARG A 107 0.71 -14.21 -5.54
C ARG A 107 0.03 -13.41 -6.65
N CYS A 108 0.34 -12.12 -6.77
CA CYS A 108 -0.15 -11.26 -7.83
C CYS A 108 0.15 -11.83 -9.22
N ALA A 109 1.32 -12.46 -9.38
CA ALA A 109 1.70 -13.12 -10.62
C ALA A 109 0.67 -14.18 -11.05
N ASP A 110 0.03 -14.87 -10.11
CA ASP A 110 -0.90 -15.97 -10.39
C ASP A 110 -2.35 -15.47 -10.54
N VAL A 111 -2.68 -14.24 -10.12
CA VAL A 111 -4.04 -13.67 -10.12
C VAL A 111 -4.21 -12.72 -11.31
N LEU A 112 -5.22 -13.00 -12.15
CA LEU A 112 -5.61 -12.13 -13.27
C LEU A 112 -6.62 -11.05 -12.84
N ALA A 113 -7.58 -11.44 -12.00
CA ALA A 113 -8.62 -10.55 -11.50
C ALA A 113 -9.24 -11.13 -10.23
N TYR A 114 -9.92 -10.28 -9.46
CA TYR A 114 -10.78 -10.71 -8.38
C TYR A 114 -12.03 -9.84 -8.30
N SER A 115 -13.12 -10.41 -7.80
CA SER A 115 -14.39 -9.73 -7.65
C SER A 115 -15.07 -10.11 -6.34
N PHE A 116 -15.67 -9.12 -5.69
CA PHE A 116 -16.43 -9.28 -4.46
C PHE A 116 -17.65 -8.35 -4.50
N LEU A 117 -18.68 -8.70 -3.74
CA LEU A 117 -19.85 -7.84 -3.57
C LEU A 117 -19.58 -6.83 -2.45
N LEU A 118 -19.88 -5.56 -2.70
CA LEU A 118 -19.80 -4.46 -1.73
C LEU A 118 -21.02 -4.39 -0.80
#